data_AF-A0ABD3ZSR1-F1
#
_entry.id   AF-A0ABD3ZSR1-F1
#
_cell.length_a   1.000
_cell.length_b   1.000
_cell.length_c   1.000
_cell.angle_alpha   90.00
_cell.angle_beta   90.00
_cell.angle_gamma   90.00
#
_symmetry.space_group_name_H-M   'P 1'
#
loop_
_entity.id
_entity.type
_entity.pdbx_description
1 polymer ?
#
loop_
_entity_poly.entity_id
_entity_poly.type
_entity_poly.pdbx_seq_one_letter_code
_entity_poly.pdbx_strand_id
1 'polypeptide(L)'
;MQIDSDLQNNLDTLKKTLGQNDDMMFYTFAFGDSRQKACLLYIDGLTENKMLAQYVISPLQKEALAHKESSIEDLSAFFFGFHHSVVSTMKEIEQLVFSGQAILLADGYRGGLAFDTKSVTTRSLDEPSSEVVEHGPKIGFIEKLRTNTALLRERTSDPNLVIKEMTLGKRTKKKIAVA
;
A
#
# COMPACT_ATOMS: atom_id res chain seq x y z
N MET A 1 -11.10 -1.49 16.26
CA MET A 1 -12.03 -0.45 15.79
C MET A 1 -12.61 -0.92 14.47
N GLN A 2 -13.93 -0.84 14.30
CA GLN A 2 -14.60 -1.15 13.04
C GLN A 2 -14.40 -0.01 12.04
N ILE A 3 -14.48 -0.33 10.74
CA ILE A 3 -14.45 0.67 9.67
C ILE A 3 -15.80 1.41 9.63
N ASP A 4 -15.76 2.74 9.66
CA ASP A 4 -16.94 3.58 9.52
C ASP A 4 -17.36 3.69 8.04
N SER A 5 -18.60 4.05 7.78
CA SER A 5 -19.06 4.50 6.46
C SER A 5 -18.41 5.82 6.02
N ASP A 6 -18.04 6.71 6.96
CA ASP A 6 -17.36 7.97 6.63
C ASP A 6 -15.87 7.74 6.36
N LEU A 7 -15.47 7.93 5.10
CA LEU A 7 -14.09 7.73 4.68
C LEU A 7 -13.11 8.65 5.43
N GLN A 8 -13.49 9.91 5.72
CA GLN A 8 -12.58 10.87 6.34
C GLN A 8 -12.22 10.44 7.77
N ASN A 9 -13.20 9.95 8.53
CA ASN A 9 -12.97 9.44 9.90
C ASN A 9 -12.00 8.25 9.90
N ASN A 10 -12.15 7.36 8.92
CA ASN A 10 -11.26 6.22 8.75
C ASN A 10 -9.82 6.67 8.43
N LEU A 11 -9.67 7.60 7.48
CA LEU A 11 -8.37 8.13 7.07
C LEU A 11 -7.67 8.90 8.20
N ASP A 12 -8.40 9.67 8.99
CA ASP A 12 -7.82 10.40 10.12
C ASP A 12 -7.33 9.45 11.21
N THR A 13 -8.03 8.34 11.42
CA THR A 13 -7.60 7.27 12.34
C THR A 13 -6.34 6.59 11.81
N LEU A 14 -6.35 6.14 10.56
CA LEU A 14 -5.22 5.44 9.95
C LEU A 14 -3.99 6.34 9.79
N LYS A 15 -4.15 7.63 9.53
CA LYS A 15 -3.03 8.58 9.48
C LYS A 15 -2.38 8.78 10.84
N LYS A 16 -3.13 8.68 11.94
CA LYS A 16 -2.56 8.75 13.29
C LYS A 16 -1.69 7.54 13.61
N THR A 17 -2.08 6.34 13.16
CA THR A 17 -1.35 5.09 13.46
C THR A 17 -0.25 4.82 12.43
N LEU A 18 -0.56 4.95 11.13
CA LEU A 18 0.32 4.58 10.02
C LEU A 18 1.06 5.75 9.38
N GLY A 19 0.59 6.99 9.55
CA GLY A 19 1.13 8.17 8.87
C GLY A 19 2.54 8.59 9.30
N GLN A 20 3.14 7.89 10.27
CA GLN A 20 4.56 8.05 10.61
C GLN A 20 5.48 7.36 9.58
N ASN A 21 4.95 6.50 8.72
CA ASN A 21 5.73 5.79 7.71
C ASN A 21 5.76 6.60 6.41
N ASP A 22 6.93 7.10 6.00
CA ASP A 22 7.06 7.91 4.78
C ASP A 22 7.04 7.05 3.50
N ASP A 23 7.06 5.72 3.66
CA ASP A 23 6.78 4.72 2.63
C ASP A 23 5.29 4.35 2.53
N MET A 24 4.44 4.86 3.44
CA MET A 24 2.99 4.65 3.42
C MET A 24 2.30 5.63 2.46
N MET A 25 1.53 5.10 1.52
CA MET A 25 0.81 5.86 0.52
C MET A 25 -0.69 5.92 0.85
N PHE A 26 -1.22 7.15 0.94
CA PHE A 26 -2.65 7.43 0.98
C PHE A 26 -3.05 8.12 -0.32
N TYR A 27 -3.49 7.36 -1.31
CA TYR A 27 -3.88 7.88 -2.62
C TYR A 27 -5.39 8.06 -2.72
N THR A 28 -5.85 9.30 -2.55
CA THR A 28 -7.27 9.65 -2.63
C THR A 28 -7.67 10.02 -4.06
N PHE A 29 -8.85 9.58 -4.47
CA PHE A 29 -9.44 9.90 -5.77
C PHE A 29 -10.97 9.87 -5.69
N ALA A 30 -11.62 10.37 -6.73
CA ALA A 30 -13.07 10.29 -6.88
C ALA A 30 -13.41 9.39 -8.07
N PHE A 31 -14.51 8.67 -7.98
CA PHE A 31 -14.99 7.74 -9.00
C PHE A 31 -16.52 7.76 -9.12
N GLY A 32 -17.03 7.16 -10.20
CA GLY A 32 -18.46 7.21 -10.55
C GLY A 32 -18.99 8.61 -10.88
N ASP A 33 -20.22 8.66 -11.37
CA ASP A 33 -20.89 9.92 -11.77
C ASP A 33 -21.17 10.84 -10.58
N SER A 34 -21.39 10.25 -9.40
CA SER A 34 -21.60 10.93 -8.12
C SER A 34 -20.34 11.54 -7.51
N ARG A 35 -19.15 11.31 -8.11
CA ARG A 35 -17.85 11.72 -7.57
C ARG A 35 -17.61 11.16 -6.16
N GLN A 36 -18.01 9.92 -5.92
CA GLN A 36 -17.76 9.22 -4.66
C GLN A 36 -16.25 9.18 -4.37
N LYS A 37 -15.87 9.48 -3.13
CA LYS A 37 -14.45 9.49 -2.73
C LYS A 37 -13.99 8.08 -2.37
N ALA A 38 -12.77 7.74 -2.78
CA ALA A 38 -12.05 6.56 -2.35
C ALA A 38 -10.62 6.92 -1.93
N CYS A 39 -10.01 6.01 -1.19
CA CYS A 39 -8.59 6.03 -0.88
C CYS A 39 -8.01 4.64 -1.10
N LEU A 40 -6.88 4.58 -1.81
CA LEU A 40 -5.97 3.45 -1.80
C LEU A 40 -4.89 3.66 -0.75
N LEU A 41 -4.72 2.67 0.13
CA LEU A 41 -3.71 2.61 1.16
C LEU A 41 -2.76 1.45 0.88
N TYR A 42 -1.47 1.72 0.74
CA TYR A 42 -0.47 0.69 0.44
C TYR A 42 0.94 1.17 0.81
N ILE A 43 1.91 0.26 0.88
CA ILE A 43 3.32 0.60 1.08
C ILE A 43 4.00 0.68 -0.28
N ASP A 44 4.58 1.84 -0.58
CA ASP A 44 5.37 2.01 -1.79
C ASP A 44 6.56 1.02 -1.79
N GLY A 45 6.83 0.41 -2.94
CA GLY A 45 7.87 -0.60 -3.08
C GLY A 45 7.51 -2.02 -2.64
N LEU A 46 6.43 -2.24 -1.86
CA LEU A 46 5.87 -3.60 -1.62
C LEU A 46 4.72 -3.93 -2.57
N THR A 47 4.14 -2.90 -3.19
CA THR A 47 2.98 -3.01 -4.06
C THR A 47 3.33 -2.64 -5.49
N GLU A 48 2.85 -3.41 -6.46
CA GLU A 48 2.99 -3.05 -7.88
C GLU A 48 1.96 -2.00 -8.32
N ASN A 49 2.38 -0.74 -8.40
CA ASN A 49 1.51 0.40 -8.77
C ASN A 49 0.78 0.21 -10.10
N LYS A 50 1.37 -0.52 -11.06
CA LYS A 50 0.72 -0.82 -12.34
C LYS A 50 -0.52 -1.70 -12.16
N MET A 51 -0.47 -2.67 -11.26
CA MET A 51 -1.62 -3.52 -10.93
C MET A 51 -2.75 -2.67 -10.34
N LEU A 52 -2.45 -1.77 -9.39
CA LEU A 52 -3.45 -0.87 -8.82
C LEU A 52 -4.11 0.04 -9.87
N ALA A 53 -3.30 0.64 -10.75
CA ALA A 53 -3.81 1.49 -11.80
C ALA A 53 -4.74 0.72 -12.77
N GLN A 54 -4.34 -0.48 -13.17
CA GLN A 54 -5.05 -1.28 -14.17
C GLN A 54 -6.30 -1.98 -13.62
N TYR A 55 -6.20 -2.56 -12.41
CA TYR A 55 -7.23 -3.45 -11.87
C TYR A 55 -8.09 -2.82 -10.77
N VAL A 56 -7.70 -1.66 -10.23
CA VAL A 56 -8.48 -0.97 -9.19
C VAL A 56 -8.96 0.41 -9.66
N ILE A 57 -8.03 1.28 -10.04
CA ILE A 57 -8.36 2.68 -10.39
C ILE A 57 -9.12 2.75 -11.72
N SER A 58 -8.61 2.10 -12.77
CA SER A 58 -9.21 2.18 -14.11
C SER A 58 -10.64 1.63 -14.16
N PRO A 59 -10.97 0.48 -13.53
CA PRO A 59 -12.35 0.00 -13.47
C PRO A 59 -13.29 1.00 -12.80
N LEU A 60 -12.93 1.52 -11.63
CA LEU A 60 -13.74 2.50 -10.89
C LEU A 60 -14.00 3.79 -11.68
N GLN A 61 -13.05 4.20 -12.51
CA GLN A 61 -13.21 5.40 -13.36
C GLN A 61 -14.10 5.16 -14.59
N LYS A 62 -14.11 3.93 -15.13
CA LYS A 62 -14.82 3.60 -16.38
C LYS A 62 -16.27 3.23 -16.14
N GLU A 63 -16.55 2.52 -15.05
CA GLU A 63 -17.90 2.11 -14.73
C GLU A 63 -18.55 3.14 -13.80
N ALA A 64 -19.66 3.70 -14.25
CA ALA A 64 -20.58 4.41 -13.39
C ALA A 64 -21.17 3.40 -12.40
N LEU A 65 -20.63 3.34 -11.19
CA LEU A 65 -21.29 2.65 -10.08
C LEU A 65 -22.60 3.40 -9.80
N ALA A 66 -23.69 2.91 -10.37
CA ALA A 66 -25.02 3.46 -10.18
C ALA A 66 -25.35 3.42 -8.69
N HIS A 67 -25.30 4.59 -8.03
CA HIS A 67 -25.58 4.70 -6.61
C HIS A 67 -27.02 4.30 -6.30
N LYS A 68 -27.15 3.20 -5.55
CA LYS A 68 -28.19 3.03 -4.54
C LYS A 68 -27.70 2.00 -3.52
N GLU A 69 -27.26 2.49 -2.37
CA GLU A 69 -27.05 1.71 -1.13
C GLU A 69 -26.47 0.31 -1.34
N SER A 70 -25.34 0.25 -2.04
CA SER A 70 -24.68 -1.01 -2.36
C SER A 70 -23.80 -1.41 -1.18
N SER A 71 -23.89 -2.67 -0.78
CA SER A 71 -23.11 -3.16 0.36
C SER A 71 -21.64 -3.35 -0.01
N ILE A 72 -20.77 -3.66 0.95
CA ILE A 72 -19.35 -3.93 0.66
C ILE A 72 -19.20 -5.15 -0.27
N GLU A 73 -20.15 -6.07 -0.22
CA GLU A 73 -20.24 -7.25 -1.09
C GLU A 73 -20.50 -6.88 -2.55
N ASP A 74 -21.31 -5.85 -2.82
CA ASP A 74 -21.52 -5.36 -4.19
C ASP A 74 -20.25 -4.74 -4.75
N LEU A 75 -19.51 -3.98 -3.92
CA LEU A 75 -18.21 -3.44 -4.30
C LEU A 75 -17.19 -4.57 -4.50
N SER A 76 -17.25 -5.65 -3.72
CA SER A 76 -16.43 -6.84 -3.92
C SER A 76 -16.76 -7.54 -5.24
N ALA A 77 -18.06 -7.70 -5.57
CA ALA A 77 -18.51 -8.32 -6.81
C ALA A 77 -18.03 -7.55 -8.06
N PHE A 78 -17.95 -6.22 -7.97
CA PHE A 78 -17.38 -5.38 -9.02
C PHE A 78 -15.93 -5.76 -9.39
N PHE A 79 -15.14 -6.23 -8.41
CA PHE A 79 -13.75 -6.64 -8.60
C PHE A 79 -13.56 -8.15 -8.77
N PHE A 80 -14.58 -8.91 -9.18
CA PHE A 80 -14.54 -10.38 -9.30
C PHE A 80 -13.34 -10.93 -10.11
N GLY A 81 -12.78 -10.16 -11.04
CA GLY A 81 -11.62 -10.55 -11.85
C GLY A 81 -10.24 -10.35 -11.20
N PHE A 82 -10.16 -9.78 -10.00
CA PHE A 82 -8.90 -9.51 -9.32
C PHE A 82 -8.96 -10.02 -7.87
N HIS A 83 -7.97 -10.81 -7.45
CA HIS A 83 -8.01 -11.47 -6.14
C HIS A 83 -8.02 -10.44 -5.00
N HIS A 84 -9.07 -10.49 -4.18
CA HIS A 84 -9.26 -9.58 -3.06
C HIS A 84 -10.08 -10.22 -1.94
N SER A 85 -10.01 -9.62 -0.75
CA SER A 85 -10.83 -9.98 0.41
C SER A 85 -11.50 -8.75 1.01
N VAL A 86 -12.63 -8.95 1.70
CA VAL A 86 -13.29 -7.89 2.47
C VAL A 86 -12.57 -7.69 3.79
N VAL A 87 -12.32 -6.43 4.16
CA VAL A 87 -11.78 -6.04 5.46
C VAL A 87 -12.82 -5.24 6.22
N SER A 88 -12.94 -5.51 7.52
CA SER A 88 -13.97 -4.88 8.37
C SER A 88 -13.37 -4.06 9.50
N THR A 89 -12.12 -4.33 9.89
CA THR A 89 -11.49 -3.69 11.05
C THR A 89 -10.22 -2.93 10.70
N MET A 90 -9.95 -1.85 11.44
CA MET A 90 -8.69 -1.08 11.29
C MET A 90 -7.44 -1.95 11.52
N LYS A 91 -7.54 -2.94 12.41
CA LYS A 91 -6.42 -3.83 12.72
C LYS A 91 -6.08 -4.75 11.54
N GLU A 92 -7.09 -5.25 10.83
CA GLU A 92 -6.88 -6.01 9.58
C GLU A 92 -6.20 -5.16 8.53
N ILE A 93 -6.63 -3.90 8.35
CA ILE A 93 -5.98 -2.95 7.43
C ILE A 93 -4.49 -2.84 7.74
N GLU A 94 -4.14 -2.56 9.01
CA GLU A 94 -2.74 -2.41 9.42
C GLU A 94 -1.92 -3.67 9.09
N GLN A 95 -2.43 -4.85 9.45
CA GLN A 95 -1.75 -6.12 9.19
C GLN A 95 -1.55 -6.39 7.69
N LEU A 96 -2.59 -6.18 6.88
CA LEU A 96 -2.56 -6.51 5.46
C LEU A 96 -1.69 -5.52 4.67
N VAL A 97 -1.73 -4.22 5.01
CA VAL A 97 -0.88 -3.22 4.38
C VAL A 97 0.60 -3.51 4.62
N PHE A 98 0.99 -3.85 5.86
CA PHE A 98 2.37 -4.24 6.17
C PHE A 98 2.78 -5.56 5.51
N SER A 99 1.83 -6.40 5.11
CA SER A 99 2.11 -7.62 4.34
C SER A 99 2.35 -7.38 2.84
N GLY A 100 2.13 -6.15 2.37
CA GLY A 100 2.30 -5.70 0.97
C GLY A 100 1.02 -5.64 0.15
N GLN A 101 -0.14 -5.87 0.78
CA GLN A 101 -1.44 -5.71 0.13
C GLN A 101 -1.87 -4.25 0.08
N ALA A 102 -2.68 -3.90 -0.92
CA ALA A 102 -3.29 -2.60 -1.03
C ALA A 102 -4.74 -2.63 -0.55
N ILE A 103 -5.14 -1.62 0.22
CA ILE A 103 -6.48 -1.51 0.77
C ILE A 103 -7.23 -0.39 0.06
N LEU A 104 -8.42 -0.69 -0.44
CA LEU A 104 -9.37 0.29 -0.93
C LEU A 104 -10.43 0.55 0.13
N LEU A 105 -10.56 1.83 0.49
CA LEU A 105 -11.68 2.35 1.26
C LEU A 105 -12.48 3.29 0.38
N ALA A 106 -13.81 3.19 0.42
CA ALA A 106 -14.72 4.04 -0.33
C ALA A 106 -15.75 4.66 0.62
N ASP A 107 -16.05 5.93 0.39
CA ASP A 107 -17.00 6.69 1.21
C ASP A 107 -18.41 6.12 1.09
N GLY A 108 -19.12 5.96 2.20
CA GLY A 108 -20.44 5.33 2.27
C GLY A 108 -20.42 3.81 2.47
N TYR A 109 -19.27 3.14 2.41
CA TYR A 109 -19.15 1.70 2.64
C TYR A 109 -18.61 1.39 4.04
N ARG A 110 -19.29 0.50 4.78
CA ARG A 110 -18.82 -0.01 6.06
C ARG A 110 -17.89 -1.20 5.85
N GLY A 111 -16.66 -0.91 5.46
CA GLY A 111 -15.64 -1.91 5.14
C GLY A 111 -14.68 -1.42 4.05
N GLY A 112 -13.78 -2.30 3.67
CA GLY A 112 -12.86 -2.08 2.55
C GLY A 112 -12.56 -3.37 1.80
N LEU A 113 -11.79 -3.24 0.73
CA LEU A 113 -11.27 -4.39 -0.01
C LEU A 113 -9.75 -4.41 0.08
N ALA A 114 -9.18 -5.57 0.40
CA ALA A 114 -7.75 -5.82 0.37
C ALA A 114 -7.38 -6.58 -0.91
N PHE A 115 -6.51 -5.99 -1.72
CA PHE A 115 -6.05 -6.55 -2.98
C PHE A 115 -4.66 -7.18 -2.80
N ASP A 116 -4.49 -8.39 -3.33
CA ASP A 116 -3.19 -9.04 -3.36
C ASP A 116 -2.34 -8.45 -4.49
N THR A 117 -1.65 -7.36 -4.17
CA THR A 117 -0.85 -6.56 -5.10
C THR A 117 0.63 -6.67 -4.80
N LYS A 118 1.02 -7.66 -3.99
CA LYS A 118 2.38 -7.82 -3.49
C LYS A 118 3.31 -8.03 -4.68
N SER A 119 4.23 -7.11 -4.88
CA SER A 119 5.28 -7.29 -5.89
C SER A 119 6.26 -8.33 -5.35
N VAL A 120 6.23 -9.55 -5.90
CA VAL A 120 7.33 -10.49 -5.65
C VAL A 120 8.55 -9.91 -6.37
N THR A 121 9.51 -9.41 -5.61
CA THR A 121 10.82 -9.03 -6.15
C THR A 121 11.53 -10.30 -6.62
N THR A 122 11.19 -10.81 -7.81
CA THR A 122 11.95 -11.85 -8.48
C THR A 122 13.31 -11.25 -8.81
N ARG A 123 14.25 -11.55 -7.95
CA ARG A 123 15.68 -11.44 -8.15
C ARG A 123 16.05 -11.76 -9.61
N SER A 124 16.44 -10.75 -10.38
CA SER A 124 17.63 -10.90 -11.22
C SER A 124 18.80 -10.92 -10.23
N LEU A 125 19.20 -12.11 -9.79
CA LEU A 125 20.41 -12.33 -9.01
C LEU A 125 21.61 -12.09 -9.92
N ASP A 126 21.98 -10.83 -10.14
CA ASP A 126 23.38 -10.54 -10.42
C ASP A 126 24.07 -10.35 -9.08
N GLU A 127 24.95 -11.30 -8.75
CA GLU A 127 25.81 -11.24 -7.57
C GLU A 127 26.62 -9.93 -7.61
N PRO A 128 26.63 -9.12 -6.53
CA PRO A 128 27.63 -8.07 -6.43
C PRO A 128 29.02 -8.71 -6.40
N SER A 129 29.85 -8.42 -7.41
CA SER A 129 31.19 -8.98 -7.59
C SER A 129 32.26 -8.38 -6.66
N SER A 130 31.89 -7.99 -5.44
CA SER A 130 32.83 -7.37 -4.50
C SER A 130 32.35 -7.52 -3.06
N GLU A 131 32.52 -8.72 -2.51
CA GLU A 131 33.11 -9.00 -1.18
C GLU A 131 32.69 -10.41 -0.74
N VAL A 132 33.68 -11.28 -0.53
CA VAL A 132 33.49 -12.64 -0.04
C VAL A 132 33.19 -12.54 1.46
N VAL A 133 31.91 -12.49 1.81
CA VAL A 133 31.48 -12.68 3.21
C VAL A 133 31.22 -14.18 3.41
N GLU A 134 32.05 -14.83 4.23
CA GLU A 134 32.02 -16.30 4.34
C GLU A 134 30.77 -16.85 5.03
N HIS A 135 30.01 -16.09 5.84
CA HIS A 135 28.79 -16.62 6.48
C HIS A 135 27.71 -15.53 6.69
N GLY A 136 26.62 -15.59 5.92
CA GLY A 136 25.41 -14.76 6.08
C GLY A 136 24.51 -14.75 4.82
N PRO A 137 23.19 -14.49 4.93
CA PRO A 137 22.31 -14.45 3.77
C PRO A 137 22.72 -13.33 2.79
N LYS A 138 23.06 -13.71 1.54
CA LYS A 138 23.48 -12.80 0.45
C LYS A 138 22.35 -11.84 0.05
N ILE A 139 22.09 -10.75 0.77
CA ILE A 139 21.28 -9.62 0.27
C ILE A 139 22.10 -8.35 0.43
N GLY A 140 22.61 -7.84 -0.69
CA GLY A 140 23.12 -6.47 -0.76
C GLY A 140 21.97 -5.50 -1.03
N PHE A 141 22.03 -4.34 -0.40
CA PHE A 141 21.25 -3.19 -0.86
C PHE A 141 21.67 -2.77 -2.27
N ILE A 142 20.75 -2.18 -3.02
CA ILE A 142 21.04 -1.57 -4.32
C ILE A 142 20.97 -0.04 -4.23
N GLU A 143 21.25 0.68 -5.31
CA GLU A 143 21.27 2.15 -5.30
C GLU A 143 19.88 2.79 -5.12
N LYS A 144 18.80 2.04 -5.40
CA LYS A 144 17.42 2.54 -5.29
C LYS A 144 16.95 2.47 -3.83
N LEU A 145 16.83 3.64 -3.19
CA LEU A 145 16.39 3.79 -1.81
C LEU A 145 15.08 3.03 -1.51
N ARG A 146 14.06 3.20 -2.35
CA ARG A 146 12.74 2.58 -2.15
C ARG A 146 12.79 1.05 -2.23
N THR A 147 13.62 0.49 -3.10
CA THR A 147 13.83 -0.97 -3.16
C THR A 147 14.45 -1.48 -1.87
N ASN A 148 15.40 -0.75 -1.28
CA ASN A 148 16.02 -1.14 -0.01
C ASN A 148 15.04 -1.05 1.17
N THR A 149 14.19 -0.03 1.23
CA THR A 149 13.17 0.09 2.29
C THR A 149 12.14 -1.03 2.18
N ALA A 150 11.75 -1.41 0.96
CA ALA A 150 10.88 -2.56 0.71
C ALA A 150 11.54 -3.88 1.20
N LEU A 151 12.83 -4.09 0.92
CA LEU A 151 13.57 -5.25 1.42
C LEU A 151 13.60 -5.32 2.96
N LEU A 152 13.76 -4.19 3.64
CA LEU A 152 13.68 -4.13 5.10
C LEU A 152 12.31 -4.56 5.62
N ARG A 153 11.24 -4.07 5.00
CA ARG A 153 9.85 -4.46 5.34
C ARG A 153 9.57 -5.94 5.12
N GLU A 154 10.03 -6.50 4.00
CA GLU A 154 9.85 -7.94 3.72
C GLU A 154 10.54 -8.83 4.77
N ARG A 155 11.66 -8.37 5.31
CA ARG A 155 12.46 -9.12 6.30
C ARG A 155 12.00 -8.90 7.73
N THR A 156 11.51 -7.70 8.02
CA THR A 156 11.05 -7.30 9.34
C THR A 156 9.54 -7.14 9.27
N SER A 157 8.81 -8.22 9.59
CA SER A 157 7.34 -8.23 9.70
C SER A 157 6.83 -7.50 10.96
N ASP A 158 7.60 -6.54 11.49
CA ASP A 158 7.24 -5.77 12.68
C ASP A 158 6.48 -4.50 12.24
N PRO A 159 5.20 -4.34 12.63
CA PRO A 159 4.44 -3.13 12.35
C PRO A 159 4.99 -1.88 13.06
N ASN A 160 5.88 -2.04 14.05
CA ASN A 160 6.54 -0.93 14.74
C ASN A 160 7.79 -0.40 14.01
N LEU A 161 8.22 -1.04 12.92
CA LEU A 161 9.29 -0.50 12.07
C LEU A 161 8.78 0.80 11.42
N VAL A 162 9.43 1.93 11.70
CA VAL A 162 9.03 3.23 11.14
C VAL A 162 10.10 3.73 10.19
N ILE A 163 9.74 3.85 8.90
CA ILE A 163 10.66 4.40 7.90
C ILE A 163 10.41 5.89 7.74
N LYS A 164 11.44 6.70 7.99
CA LYS A 164 11.48 8.15 7.82
C LYS A 164 12.44 8.59 6.75
N GLU A 165 11.96 9.36 5.79
CA GLU A 165 12.73 9.88 4.69
C GLU A 165 13.11 11.33 4.93
N MET A 166 14.36 11.67 4.63
CA MET A 166 14.85 13.03 4.75
C MET A 166 15.85 13.36 3.64
N THR A 167 16.06 14.65 3.40
CA THR A 167 17.03 15.12 2.40
C THR A 167 18.18 15.82 3.11
N LEU A 168 19.39 15.26 3.01
CA LEU A 168 20.60 15.79 3.65
C LEU A 168 21.68 16.11 2.61
N GLY A 169 22.56 17.06 2.96
CA GLY A 169 23.78 17.35 2.20
C GLY A 169 24.07 18.83 2.04
N LYS A 170 25.36 19.20 2.16
CA LYS A 170 25.84 20.59 2.12
C LYS A 170 26.07 21.12 0.70
N ARG A 171 26.66 20.31 -0.18
CA ARG A 171 26.93 20.66 -1.60
C ARG A 171 25.95 20.00 -2.56
N THR A 172 25.62 18.74 -2.33
CA THR A 172 24.62 17.98 -3.08
C THR A 172 23.63 17.40 -2.10
N LYS A 173 22.34 17.71 -2.29
CA LYS A 173 21.25 17.16 -1.49
C LYS A 173 20.94 15.74 -1.97
N LYS A 174 20.94 14.77 -1.05
CA LYS A 174 20.58 13.38 -1.32
C LYS A 174 19.42 12.97 -0.41
N LYS A 175 18.50 12.17 -0.97
CA LYS A 175 17.42 11.54 -0.22
C LYS A 175 17.98 10.33 0.52
N ILE A 176 17.69 10.23 1.81
CA ILE A 176 18.04 9.10 2.66
C ILE A 176 16.80 8.62 3.41
N ALA A 177 16.84 7.39 3.93
CA ALA A 177 15.83 6.85 4.82
C ALA A 177 16.48 6.38 6.12
N VAL A 178 15.80 6.59 7.23
CA VAL A 178 16.12 6.08 8.57
C VAL A 178 14.99 5.14 8.95
N ALA A 179 15.33 3.95 9.44
CA ALA A 179 14.39 2.91 9.83
C ALA A 179 14.62 2.52 11.30
#